data_AF-A0AAP0HS71-F1
#
_entry.id   AF-A0AAP0HS71-F1
#
_cell.length_a   1.000
_cell.length_b   1.000
_cell.length_c   1.000
_cell.angle_alpha   90.00
_cell.angle_beta   90.00
_cell.angle_gamma   90.00
#
_symmetry.space_group_name_H-M   'P 1'
#
loop_
_entity.id
_entity.type
_entity.pdbx_description
1 polymer ?
#
loop_
_entity_poly.entity_id
_entity_poly.type
_entity_poly.pdbx_seq_one_letter_code
_entity_poly.pdbx_strand_id
1 'polypeptide(L)'
;MIEDDDEDADSTEDNDENDEDDEDAGKKIARLRDRKLDQVAEVTEIGFDDFVGDLYSFRGLSGSRSSLFRFYILGVVVGARLEAMGEEVVNGNILESTNHVVDIYPLSNYVFSSKQPLIDRDETLAERAQRMKANYGSYGLRTRVEAVLLVELLKHPHLLLLQVKNSFFKLPGGRLRPGESEIDGLKRKLSSKLSINEDSFDTEWEVGECLGKWWRPDFETIMYPYLPTSVRKPKECTKLFLVKLPMTQKFSVPKNLKMLAVPLFEIHENYKTYGSVIAGVPQLLSRFSFNVVEIE
;
A
#
# COMPACT_ATOMS: atom_id res chain seq x y z
N MET A 1 2.50 10.89 80.99
CA MET A 1 1.47 10.05 81.64
C MET A 1 0.55 9.59 80.54
N ILE A 2 0.30 8.28 80.56
CA ILE A 2 -0.47 7.48 79.61
C ILE A 2 -1.92 7.95 79.60
N GLU A 3 -2.56 7.92 78.43
CA GLU A 3 -3.95 7.49 78.29
C GLU A 3 -4.09 6.80 76.93
N ASP A 4 -4.49 5.54 77.03
CA ASP A 4 -4.86 4.59 75.99
C ASP A 4 -6.19 5.02 75.34
N ASP A 5 -6.46 4.56 74.11
CA ASP A 5 -7.80 4.11 73.72
C ASP A 5 -7.69 3.16 72.50
N ASP A 6 -8.52 2.13 72.58
CA ASP A 6 -8.49 0.83 71.93
C ASP A 6 -9.12 0.77 70.51
N GLU A 7 -9.09 -0.46 69.99
CA GLU A 7 -10.07 -1.11 69.10
C GLU A 7 -9.72 -1.29 67.60
N ASP A 8 -9.22 -2.50 67.36
CA ASP A 8 -9.86 -3.56 66.55
C ASP A 8 -9.58 -3.69 65.04
N ALA A 9 -9.43 -4.98 64.72
CA ALA A 9 -8.99 -5.59 63.49
C ALA A 9 -10.06 -5.64 62.40
N ASP A 10 -9.64 -5.61 61.14
CA ASP A 10 -10.20 -6.53 60.15
C ASP A 10 -9.17 -6.87 59.06
N SER A 11 -9.14 -8.16 58.75
CA SER A 11 -8.40 -8.84 57.70
C SER A 11 -8.80 -8.39 56.29
N THR A 12 -7.85 -8.37 55.37
CA THR A 12 -8.15 -8.64 53.96
C THR A 12 -6.95 -9.33 53.31
N GLU A 13 -7.17 -10.62 53.03
CA GLU A 13 -6.38 -11.44 52.11
C GLU A 13 -6.59 -10.97 50.65
N ASP A 14 -5.62 -11.37 49.81
CA ASP A 14 -5.68 -11.57 48.35
C ASP A 14 -5.65 -10.35 47.41
N ASN A 15 -4.55 -10.22 46.65
CA ASN A 15 -4.48 -10.65 45.24
C ASN A 15 -3.13 -10.24 44.60
N ASP A 16 -2.10 -11.06 44.80
CA ASP A 16 -0.89 -11.08 43.97
C ASP A 16 -1.09 -12.13 42.87
N GLU A 17 -1.71 -11.77 41.76
CA GLU A 17 -1.71 -12.56 40.52
C GLU A 17 -2.29 -11.67 39.41
N ASN A 18 -1.43 -11.01 38.59
CA ASN A 18 -1.78 -10.50 37.25
C ASN A 18 -0.63 -9.83 36.46
N ASP A 19 0.64 -10.15 36.71
CA ASP A 19 1.76 -9.54 35.96
C ASP A 19 2.44 -10.46 34.92
N GLU A 20 2.06 -11.74 34.82
CA GLU A 20 2.67 -12.68 33.84
C GLU A 20 1.91 -12.82 32.50
N ASP A 21 0.64 -12.40 32.42
CA ASP A 21 -0.19 -12.60 31.23
C ASP A 21 -0.04 -11.51 30.15
N ASP A 22 0.42 -10.30 30.52
CA ASP A 22 0.59 -9.19 29.57
C ASP A 22 1.88 -9.33 28.71
N GLU A 23 2.90 -10.03 29.22
CA GLU A 23 4.13 -10.29 28.45
C GLU A 23 3.90 -11.34 27.35
N ASP A 24 3.02 -12.34 27.58
CA ASP A 24 2.65 -13.34 26.58
C ASP A 24 1.69 -12.77 25.52
N ALA A 25 0.77 -11.88 25.90
CA ALA A 25 -0.09 -11.16 24.96
C ALA A 25 0.73 -10.30 23.97
N GLY A 26 1.75 -9.59 24.47
CA GLY A 26 2.68 -8.80 23.65
C GLY A 26 3.49 -9.67 22.66
N LYS A 27 3.99 -10.82 23.12
CA LYS A 27 4.71 -11.79 22.26
C LYS A 27 3.79 -12.47 21.25
N LYS A 28 2.53 -12.72 21.60
CA LYS A 28 1.51 -13.31 20.71
C LYS A 28 1.05 -12.35 19.63
N ILE A 29 0.90 -11.06 19.94
CA ILE A 29 0.62 -9.99 18.96
C ILE A 29 1.81 -9.80 18.01
N ALA A 30 3.05 -9.86 18.51
CA ALA A 30 4.25 -9.82 17.67
C ALA A 30 4.32 -11.02 16.70
N ARG A 31 4.08 -12.24 17.19
CA ARG A 31 4.04 -13.47 16.35
C ARG A 31 2.87 -13.49 15.36
N LEU A 32 1.73 -12.88 15.69
CA LEU A 32 0.60 -12.70 14.77
C LEU A 32 0.88 -11.64 13.70
N ARG A 33 1.73 -10.65 14.00
CA ARG A 33 2.22 -9.66 13.04
C ARG A 33 3.12 -10.32 12.00
N ASP A 34 4.04 -11.18 12.45
CA ASP A 34 4.93 -11.94 11.55
C ASP A 34 4.13 -12.89 10.64
N ARG A 35 3.11 -13.60 11.16
CA ARG A 35 2.25 -14.48 10.32
C ARG A 35 1.30 -13.75 9.37
N LYS A 36 1.03 -12.46 9.58
CA LYS A 36 0.21 -11.65 8.65
C LYS A 36 1.08 -11.04 7.54
N LEU A 37 2.38 -10.85 7.79
CA LEU A 37 3.34 -10.48 6.77
C LEU A 37 3.59 -11.59 5.74
N ASP A 38 3.34 -12.86 6.09
CA ASP A 38 3.49 -14.00 5.16
C ASP A 38 2.51 -13.99 3.97
N GLN A 39 1.51 -13.10 3.94
CA GLN A 39 0.62 -12.92 2.78
C GLN A 39 1.12 -11.86 1.78
N VAL A 40 2.18 -11.13 2.10
CA VAL A 40 2.81 -10.17 1.19
C VAL A 40 3.95 -10.87 0.47
N ALA A 41 3.83 -11.03 -0.85
CA ALA A 41 4.89 -11.59 -1.66
C ALA A 41 6.08 -10.60 -1.69
N GLU A 42 7.17 -10.95 -1.00
CA GLU A 42 8.46 -10.27 -1.18
C GLU A 42 9.03 -10.69 -2.54
N VAL A 43 9.29 -9.71 -3.41
CA VAL A 43 9.79 -9.98 -4.76
C VAL A 43 11.32 -9.92 -4.75
N THR A 44 11.97 -11.04 -4.45
CA THR A 44 13.43 -11.20 -4.51
C THR A 44 13.86 -12.12 -5.67
N GLU A 45 15.11 -12.00 -6.11
CA GLU A 45 15.74 -12.83 -7.16
C GLU A 45 15.92 -14.29 -6.69
N ILE A 46 14.83 -15.02 -6.44
CA ILE A 46 14.82 -16.48 -6.26
C ILE A 46 13.55 -17.00 -6.93
N GLY A 47 13.70 -18.05 -7.75
CA GLY A 47 12.66 -18.57 -8.63
C GLY A 47 11.35 -18.90 -7.90
N PHE A 48 10.24 -18.56 -8.57
CA PHE A 48 8.86 -18.78 -8.15
C PHE A 48 8.54 -20.25 -7.78
N ASP A 49 9.36 -21.20 -8.22
CA ASP A 49 9.18 -22.65 -7.99
C ASP A 49 9.37 -23.08 -6.52
N ASP A 50 10.16 -22.35 -5.72
CA ASP A 50 10.39 -22.70 -4.31
C ASP A 50 9.22 -22.31 -3.38
N PHE A 51 8.42 -21.30 -3.76
CA PHE A 51 7.28 -20.83 -2.96
C PHE A 51 6.05 -21.74 -3.07
N VAL A 52 5.87 -22.40 -4.21
CA VAL A 52 4.77 -23.35 -4.42
C VAL A 52 4.98 -24.64 -3.62
N GLY A 53 6.24 -25.08 -3.43
CA GLY A 53 6.58 -26.30 -2.70
C GLY A 53 6.19 -26.26 -1.22
N ASP A 54 6.39 -25.13 -0.54
CA ASP A 54 6.12 -24.99 0.89
C ASP A 54 4.63 -24.89 1.23
N LEU A 55 3.79 -24.41 0.30
CA LEU A 55 2.34 -24.34 0.49
C LEU A 55 1.65 -25.71 0.42
N TYR A 56 2.29 -26.72 -0.19
CA TYR A 56 1.78 -28.09 -0.27
C TYR A 56 2.26 -29.03 0.85
N SER A 57 3.20 -28.61 1.72
CA SER A 57 3.80 -29.48 2.74
C SER A 57 3.18 -29.36 4.14
N PHE A 58 2.26 -28.42 4.38
CA PHE A 58 1.65 -28.23 5.71
C PHE A 58 0.43 -29.16 5.94
N ARG A 59 0.68 -30.47 6.01
CA ARG A 59 -0.30 -31.48 6.45
C ARG A 59 0.16 -32.13 7.74
N GLY A 60 -0.26 -31.56 8.86
CA GLY A 60 -0.16 -32.22 10.16
C GLY A 60 -0.11 -31.22 11.30
N LEU A 61 -1.27 -31.02 11.96
CA LEU A 61 -1.40 -30.97 13.42
C LEU A 61 -2.90 -30.83 13.75
N SER A 62 -3.43 -31.90 14.35
CA SER A 62 -4.76 -31.98 14.94
C SER A 62 -4.84 -31.10 16.19
N GLY A 63 -5.82 -30.21 16.28
CA GLY A 63 -6.06 -29.44 17.49
C GLY A 63 -7.22 -28.47 17.33
N SER A 64 -8.27 -28.69 18.11
CA SER A 64 -9.59 -28.05 18.03
C SER A 64 -9.54 -26.51 18.08
N ARG A 65 -10.03 -25.86 17.02
CA ARG A 65 -10.77 -24.57 16.99
C ARG A 65 -11.09 -24.20 15.52
N SER A 66 -11.93 -25.02 14.90
CA SER A 66 -12.37 -24.87 13.50
C SER A 66 -13.78 -24.26 13.48
N SER A 67 -13.90 -22.94 13.32
CA SER A 67 -15.17 -22.31 12.93
C SER A 67 -15.03 -21.14 11.93
N LEU A 68 -13.83 -20.61 11.70
CA LEU A 68 -13.63 -19.53 10.71
C LEU A 68 -12.79 -19.92 9.49
N PHE A 69 -12.20 -21.12 9.48
CA PHE A 69 -11.36 -21.59 8.36
C PHE A 69 -12.11 -22.45 7.33
N ARG A 70 -13.40 -22.74 7.55
CA ARG A 70 -14.24 -23.52 6.62
C ARG A 70 -15.00 -22.69 5.58
N PHE A 71 -14.89 -21.35 5.62
CA PHE A 71 -15.53 -20.50 4.61
C PHE A 71 -14.67 -20.22 3.37
N TYR A 72 -13.37 -20.57 3.38
CA TYR A 72 -12.47 -20.24 2.28
C TYR A 72 -12.30 -21.34 1.21
N ILE A 73 -12.82 -22.56 1.42
CA ILE A 73 -12.67 -23.69 0.47
C ILE A 73 -14.01 -24.29 -0.01
N LEU A 74 -15.17 -23.72 0.37
CA LEU A 74 -16.47 -24.15 -0.15
C LEU A 74 -17.22 -23.09 -0.98
N GLY A 75 -16.69 -21.86 -1.10
CA GLY A 75 -17.29 -20.79 -1.90
C GLY A 75 -16.91 -20.80 -3.40
N VAL A 76 -16.00 -21.68 -3.83
CA VAL A 76 -15.42 -21.66 -5.19
C VAL A 76 -16.13 -22.63 -6.17
N VAL A 77 -17.19 -23.34 -5.75
CA VAL A 77 -17.90 -24.30 -6.63
C VAL A 77 -19.38 -23.97 -6.87
N VAL A 78 -19.89 -22.81 -6.45
CA VAL A 78 -21.22 -22.32 -6.89
C VAL A 78 -21.11 -20.89 -7.37
N GLY A 79 -20.48 -20.73 -8.54
CA GLY A 79 -20.44 -19.47 -9.28
C GLY A 79 -20.29 -19.70 -10.78
N ALA A 80 -20.64 -20.90 -11.25
CA ALA A 80 -20.80 -21.15 -12.67
C ALA A 80 -22.29 -21.03 -13.00
N ARG A 81 -22.58 -20.18 -13.99
CA ARG A 81 -23.82 -20.09 -14.77
C ARG A 81 -24.90 -19.14 -14.23
N LEU A 82 -24.89 -17.93 -14.79
CA LEU A 82 -26.10 -17.18 -15.13
C LEU A 82 -25.80 -16.25 -16.32
N GLU A 83 -25.99 -16.78 -17.53
CA GLU A 83 -26.43 -15.99 -18.68
C GLU A 83 -27.94 -15.80 -18.55
N ALA A 84 -28.42 -14.56 -18.69
CA ALA A 84 -29.56 -14.18 -19.53
C ALA A 84 -30.18 -12.83 -19.11
N MET A 85 -30.09 -11.90 -20.05
CA MET A 85 -31.17 -11.01 -20.50
C MET A 85 -31.67 -9.85 -19.61
N GLY A 86 -31.61 -8.66 -20.21
CA GLY A 86 -32.33 -7.46 -19.79
C GLY A 86 -31.90 -6.24 -20.59
N GLU A 87 -32.35 -6.13 -21.85
CA GLU A 87 -32.47 -4.83 -22.53
C GLU A 87 -33.71 -4.11 -21.99
N GLU A 88 -33.60 -2.82 -21.63
CA GLU A 88 -34.68 -1.84 -21.85
C GLU A 88 -34.19 -0.38 -21.91
N VAL A 89 -34.99 0.44 -22.59
CA VAL A 89 -34.70 1.65 -23.40
C VAL A 89 -34.59 3.00 -22.65
N VAL A 90 -33.55 3.77 -23.01
CA VAL A 90 -33.40 5.23 -23.33
C VAL A 90 -34.27 6.31 -22.62
N ASN A 91 -33.59 7.26 -21.92
CA ASN A 91 -33.71 8.71 -22.17
C ASN A 91 -32.68 9.58 -21.40
N GLY A 92 -31.91 10.38 -22.13
CA GLY A 92 -31.28 11.63 -21.66
C GLY A 92 -29.86 11.54 -21.06
N ASN A 93 -28.85 11.80 -21.89
CA ASN A 93 -27.45 12.08 -21.53
C ASN A 93 -26.77 11.03 -20.63
N ILE A 94 -26.55 9.83 -21.16
CA ILE A 94 -25.52 8.93 -20.62
C ILE A 94 -24.17 9.55 -21.00
N LEU A 95 -23.53 10.21 -20.03
CA LEU A 95 -22.06 10.35 -20.02
C LEU A 95 -21.51 9.02 -20.48
N GLU A 96 -20.76 8.97 -21.58
CA GLU A 96 -20.11 7.75 -22.04
C GLU A 96 -19.54 7.04 -20.82
N SER A 97 -20.20 5.98 -20.38
CA SER A 97 -19.66 5.06 -19.40
C SER A 97 -18.63 4.27 -20.19
N THR A 98 -17.52 4.94 -20.53
CA THR A 98 -16.35 4.28 -21.05
C THR A 98 -16.02 3.28 -19.98
N ASN A 99 -16.28 2.01 -20.28
CA ASN A 99 -15.94 0.91 -19.40
C ASN A 99 -14.43 1.08 -19.14
N HIS A 100 -14.04 1.55 -17.95
CA HIS A 100 -12.66 1.88 -17.65
C HIS A 100 -11.92 0.58 -17.36
N VAL A 101 -11.74 -0.20 -18.43
CA VAL A 101 -11.06 -1.48 -18.38
C VAL A 101 -9.56 -1.23 -18.24
N VAL A 102 -8.95 -1.86 -17.25
CA VAL A 102 -7.52 -1.81 -16.99
C VAL A 102 -6.99 -3.22 -17.09
N ASP A 103 -6.12 -3.45 -18.06
CA ASP A 103 -5.41 -4.70 -18.18
C ASP A 103 -4.38 -4.81 -17.05
N ILE A 104 -4.41 -5.95 -16.36
CA ILE A 104 -3.40 -6.33 -15.37
C ILE A 104 -2.82 -7.68 -15.77
N TYR A 105 -1.50 -7.79 -15.61
CA TYR A 105 -0.74 -8.97 -16.03
C TYR A 105 -0.16 -9.69 -14.80
N PRO A 106 0.07 -11.01 -14.89
CA PRO A 106 0.66 -11.81 -13.81
C PRO A 106 1.96 -11.20 -13.28
N LEU A 107 2.17 -11.24 -11.96
CA LEU A 107 3.38 -10.75 -11.30
C LEU A 107 4.64 -11.42 -11.88
N SER A 108 4.54 -12.70 -12.28
CA SER A 108 5.62 -13.47 -12.90
C SER A 108 6.13 -12.89 -14.23
N ASN A 109 5.37 -12.01 -14.88
CA ASN A 109 5.80 -11.34 -16.11
C ASN A 109 6.81 -10.21 -15.88
N TYR A 110 7.01 -9.82 -14.62
CA TYR A 110 7.84 -8.70 -14.24
C TYR A 110 9.10 -9.19 -13.54
N VAL A 111 10.25 -8.70 -13.99
CA VAL A 111 11.54 -9.06 -13.40
C VAL A 111 12.04 -7.91 -12.54
N PHE A 112 12.36 -8.19 -11.28
CA PHE A 112 12.83 -7.19 -10.33
C PHE A 112 14.31 -7.42 -10.05
N SER A 113 15.13 -6.51 -10.55
CA SER A 113 16.58 -6.49 -10.35
C SER A 113 16.97 -5.43 -9.32
N SER A 114 18.17 -5.55 -8.76
CA SER A 114 18.70 -4.56 -7.82
C SER A 114 19.62 -3.53 -8.50
N LYS A 115 19.55 -2.26 -8.07
CA LYS A 115 20.52 -1.20 -8.45
C LYS A 115 21.10 -0.46 -7.26
N GLN A 116 22.02 0.45 -7.55
CA GLN A 116 22.67 1.28 -6.52
C GLN A 116 21.63 1.95 -5.61
N PRO A 117 21.87 1.98 -4.29
CA PRO A 117 20.92 2.52 -3.35
C PRO A 117 20.71 4.02 -3.61
N LEU A 118 19.49 4.48 -3.40
CA LEU A 118 19.23 5.92 -3.37
C LEU A 118 19.81 6.48 -2.08
N ILE A 119 20.57 7.56 -2.17
CA ILE A 119 21.08 8.28 -1.00
C ILE A 119 19.87 8.86 -0.27
N ASP A 120 19.47 8.20 0.83
CA ASP A 120 18.51 8.78 1.76
C ASP A 120 19.28 9.74 2.66
N ARG A 121 18.79 10.97 2.80
CA ARG A 121 19.34 11.85 3.83
C ARG A 121 18.71 11.36 5.13
N ASP A 122 19.52 10.86 6.06
CA ASP A 122 19.09 10.56 7.42
C ASP A 122 18.73 11.88 8.13
N GLU A 123 17.56 12.39 7.77
CA GLU A 123 17.04 13.67 8.17
C GLU A 123 15.92 13.45 9.18
N THR A 124 16.02 14.14 10.31
CA THR A 124 14.99 14.14 11.34
C THR A 124 13.68 14.76 10.81
N LEU A 125 12.55 14.47 11.48
CA LEU A 125 11.27 15.10 11.12
C LEU A 125 11.36 16.64 11.20
N ALA A 126 12.13 17.17 12.14
CA ALA A 126 12.35 18.61 12.32
C ALA A 126 13.12 19.23 11.14
N GLU A 127 14.25 18.64 10.75
CA GLU A 127 15.04 19.10 9.60
C GLU A 127 14.24 19.02 8.30
N ARG A 128 13.47 17.94 8.13
CA ARG A 128 12.57 17.78 6.97
C ARG A 128 11.51 18.89 6.92
N ALA A 129 10.93 19.26 8.06
CA ALA A 129 9.97 20.34 8.15
C ALA A 129 10.62 21.70 7.86
N GLN A 130 11.83 21.95 8.37
CA GLN A 130 12.60 23.16 8.08
C GLN A 130 12.92 23.29 6.59
N ARG A 131 13.40 22.22 5.95
CA ARG A 131 13.65 22.20 4.51
C ARG A 131 12.36 22.42 3.70
N MET A 132 11.23 21.89 4.17
CA MET A 132 9.93 22.14 3.54
C MET A 132 9.53 23.61 3.66
N LYS A 133 9.71 24.24 4.83
CA LYS A 133 9.47 25.68 5.05
C LYS A 133 10.33 26.54 4.14
N ALA A 134 11.63 26.27 4.06
CA ALA A 134 12.55 27.00 3.19
C ALA A 134 12.16 26.91 1.71
N ASN A 135 11.90 25.68 1.21
CA ASN A 135 11.47 25.48 -0.16
C ASN A 135 10.13 26.16 -0.47
N TYR A 136 9.19 26.14 0.48
CA TYR A 136 7.90 26.82 0.32
C TYR A 136 8.07 28.34 0.22
N GLY A 137 9.00 28.91 0.99
CA GLY A 137 9.34 30.33 0.89
C GLY A 137 9.89 30.73 -0.48
N SER A 138 10.68 29.86 -1.12
CA SER A 138 11.31 30.14 -2.41
C SER A 138 10.45 29.80 -3.63
N TYR A 139 9.68 28.70 -3.56
CA TYR A 139 8.99 28.12 -4.73
C TYR A 139 7.48 27.98 -4.54
N GLY A 140 6.94 28.25 -3.34
CA GLY A 140 5.53 28.08 -3.02
C GLY A 140 5.10 26.63 -2.83
N LEU A 141 3.87 26.32 -3.23
CA LEU A 141 3.23 25.01 -3.07
C LEU A 141 4.09 23.90 -3.69
N ARG A 142 4.38 22.87 -2.90
CA ARG A 142 5.06 21.67 -3.40
C ARG A 142 4.08 20.75 -4.12
N THR A 143 4.36 20.40 -5.36
CA THR A 143 3.61 19.35 -6.08
C THR A 143 4.36 18.02 -6.06
N ARG A 144 3.64 16.94 -5.78
CA ARG A 144 4.13 15.56 -5.88
C ARG A 144 3.20 14.74 -6.75
N VAL A 145 3.80 13.81 -7.49
CA VAL A 145 3.10 12.86 -8.33
C VAL A 145 3.53 11.46 -7.92
N GLU A 146 2.56 10.56 -7.77
CA GLU A 146 2.76 9.17 -7.36
C GLU A 146 2.00 8.25 -8.31
N ALA A 147 2.60 7.10 -8.61
CA ALA A 147 2.04 6.11 -9.53
C ALA A 147 1.36 4.98 -8.75
N VAL A 148 0.19 4.60 -9.21
CA VAL A 148 -0.51 3.36 -8.88
C VAL A 148 -0.20 2.37 -9.99
N LEU A 149 0.60 1.35 -9.66
CA LEU A 149 1.01 0.27 -10.55
C LEU A 149 0.35 -1.03 -10.07
N LEU A 150 -0.39 -1.68 -10.95
CA LEU A 150 -1.14 -2.89 -10.62
C LEU A 150 -0.58 -4.10 -11.37
N VAL A 151 -0.54 -5.22 -10.65
CA VAL A 151 -0.22 -6.54 -11.20
C VAL A 151 -1.29 -7.52 -10.74
N GLU A 152 -1.38 -8.65 -11.41
CA GLU A 152 -2.19 -9.77 -10.96
C GLU A 152 -1.33 -10.78 -10.20
N LEU A 153 -1.86 -11.29 -9.09
CA LEU A 153 -1.32 -12.45 -8.40
C LEU A 153 -2.51 -13.25 -7.85
N LEU A 154 -2.57 -14.54 -8.16
CA LEU A 154 -3.66 -15.44 -7.76
C LEU A 154 -5.06 -14.92 -8.15
N LYS A 155 -5.19 -14.38 -9.36
CA LYS A 155 -6.39 -13.74 -9.95
C LYS A 155 -6.90 -12.51 -9.20
N HIS A 156 -6.04 -11.89 -8.38
CA HIS A 156 -6.39 -10.70 -7.62
C HIS A 156 -5.45 -9.51 -7.96
N PRO A 157 -5.99 -8.28 -8.03
CA PRO A 157 -5.18 -7.09 -8.23
C PRO A 157 -4.32 -6.79 -6.99
N HIS A 158 -3.03 -6.61 -7.23
CA HIS A 158 -2.04 -6.23 -6.23
C HIS A 158 -1.41 -4.88 -6.61
N LEU A 159 -1.20 -4.04 -5.62
CA LEU A 159 -0.53 -2.75 -5.75
C LEU A 159 0.97 -2.93 -5.51
N LEU A 160 1.79 -2.47 -6.45
CA LEU A 160 3.25 -2.43 -6.26
C LEU A 160 3.64 -1.28 -5.34
N LEU A 161 4.27 -1.60 -4.21
CA LEU A 161 4.72 -0.66 -3.19
C LEU A 161 6.22 -0.76 -2.95
N LEU A 162 6.85 0.38 -2.65
CA LEU A 162 8.24 0.46 -2.20
C LEU A 162 8.29 0.47 -0.68
N GLN A 163 8.90 -0.55 -0.08
CA GLN A 163 9.17 -0.61 1.34
C GLN A 163 10.54 -0.01 1.66
N VAL A 164 10.60 0.86 2.67
CA VAL A 164 11.78 1.59 3.12
C VAL A 164 12.07 1.18 4.56
N LYS A 165 13.33 0.79 4.86
CA LYS A 165 13.78 0.39 6.21
C LYS A 165 12.81 -0.62 6.89
N ASN A 166 12.22 -1.52 6.11
CA ASN A 166 11.23 -2.54 6.52
C ASN A 166 10.00 -2.04 7.31
N SER A 167 9.72 -0.74 7.31
CA SER A 167 8.71 -0.14 8.21
C SER A 167 7.83 0.92 7.56
N PHE A 168 8.24 1.46 6.40
CA PHE A 168 7.48 2.49 5.71
C PHE A 168 7.22 2.10 4.26
N PHE A 169 5.98 2.28 3.81
CA PHE A 169 5.57 2.03 2.43
C PHE A 169 5.40 3.33 1.67
N LYS A 170 5.79 3.34 0.39
CA LYS A 170 5.69 4.48 -0.51
C LYS A 170 5.24 4.02 -1.89
N LEU A 171 4.42 4.84 -2.54
CA LEU A 171 4.21 4.72 -3.97
C LEU A 171 5.46 5.19 -4.74
N PRO A 172 5.77 4.58 -5.90
CA PRO A 172 6.73 5.14 -6.85
C PRO A 172 6.30 6.55 -7.29
N GLY A 173 7.26 7.45 -7.52
CA GLY A 173 6.98 8.85 -7.83
C GLY A 173 7.85 9.85 -7.06
N GLY A 174 7.43 11.10 -6.95
CA GLY A 174 8.17 12.10 -6.19
C GLY A 174 7.77 13.55 -6.44
N ARG A 175 8.63 14.46 -5.99
CA ARG A 175 8.44 15.92 -6.11
C ARG A 175 8.72 16.39 -7.55
N LEU A 176 7.85 17.23 -8.08
CA LEU A 176 8.05 17.91 -9.37
C LEU A 176 9.07 19.05 -9.26
N ARG A 177 9.74 19.34 -10.38
CA ARG A 177 10.54 20.56 -10.57
C ARG A 177 9.60 21.74 -10.88
N PRO A 178 10.00 22.99 -10.59
CA PRO A 178 9.21 24.15 -10.99
C PRO A 178 8.97 24.16 -12.50
N GLY A 179 7.72 24.38 -12.93
CA GLY A 179 7.32 24.40 -14.35
C GLY A 179 7.25 23.04 -15.05
N GLU A 180 7.56 21.94 -14.36
CA GLU A 180 7.48 20.59 -14.93
C GLU A 180 6.04 20.07 -14.96
N SER A 181 5.66 19.42 -16.06
CA SER A 181 4.35 18.78 -16.18
C SER A 181 4.22 17.59 -15.23
N GLU A 182 2.99 17.28 -14.83
CA GLU A 182 2.72 16.16 -13.92
C GLU A 182 3.07 14.80 -14.55
N ILE A 183 2.74 14.65 -15.83
CA ILE A 183 2.99 13.44 -16.60
C ILE A 183 4.49 13.25 -16.81
N ASP A 184 5.19 14.23 -17.37
CA ASP A 184 6.63 14.11 -17.65
C ASP A 184 7.43 13.97 -16.36
N GLY A 185 7.02 14.70 -15.32
CA GLY A 185 7.61 14.59 -14.01
C GLY A 185 7.42 13.22 -13.38
N LEU A 186 6.26 12.59 -13.56
CA LEU A 186 6.03 11.22 -13.11
C LEU A 186 6.87 10.22 -13.92
N LYS A 187 6.87 10.29 -15.25
CA LYS A 187 7.70 9.44 -16.11
C LYS A 187 9.19 9.53 -15.72
N ARG A 188 9.70 10.75 -15.50
CA ARG A 188 11.08 10.97 -15.03
C ARG A 188 11.31 10.37 -13.64
N LYS A 189 10.35 10.47 -12.72
CA LYS A 189 10.48 9.89 -11.37
C LYS A 189 10.43 8.37 -11.37
N LEU A 190 9.60 7.77 -12.22
CA LEU A 190 9.55 6.32 -12.38
C LEU A 190 10.83 5.80 -13.01
N SER A 191 11.31 6.42 -14.09
CA SER A 191 12.56 6.02 -14.75
C SER A 191 13.75 6.11 -13.79
N SER A 192 13.90 7.23 -13.08
CA SER A 192 14.97 7.41 -12.08
C SER A 192 14.90 6.37 -10.95
N LYS A 193 13.71 5.99 -10.49
CA LYS A 193 13.56 5.03 -9.39
C LYS A 193 13.60 3.57 -9.81
N LEU A 194 13.05 3.22 -10.97
CA LEU A 194 12.68 1.86 -11.32
C LEU A 194 13.26 1.38 -12.66
N SER A 195 13.90 2.23 -13.45
CA SER A 195 14.60 1.79 -14.68
C SER A 195 16.09 1.56 -14.42
N ILE A 196 16.72 0.75 -15.28
CA ILE A 196 18.15 0.40 -15.21
C ILE A 196 19.01 1.63 -15.52
N ASN A 197 18.72 2.33 -16.62
CA ASN A 197 19.37 3.58 -17.00
C ASN A 197 18.32 4.71 -17.02
N GLU A 198 18.69 5.91 -16.56
CA GLU A 198 17.79 7.07 -16.67
C GLU A 198 17.57 7.51 -18.13
N ASP A 199 18.55 7.17 -19.01
CA ASP A 199 18.56 7.49 -20.44
C ASP A 199 18.18 6.31 -21.34
N SER A 200 17.85 5.13 -20.78
CA SER A 200 17.35 4.03 -21.61
C SER A 200 15.92 4.34 -22.04
N PHE A 201 15.73 4.53 -23.34
CA PHE A 201 14.42 4.60 -24.01
C PHE A 201 13.61 3.30 -23.89
N ASP A 202 14.15 2.27 -23.23
CA ASP A 202 13.59 0.92 -23.15
C ASP A 202 12.33 0.82 -22.28
N THR A 203 11.98 1.85 -21.51
CA THR A 203 10.76 1.84 -20.67
C THR A 203 9.90 3.06 -20.94
N GLU A 204 8.96 2.93 -21.86
CA GLU A 204 7.94 3.94 -22.06
C GLU A 204 6.83 3.78 -21.01
N TRP A 205 6.79 4.69 -20.04
CA TRP A 205 5.73 4.71 -19.03
C TRP A 205 4.43 5.28 -19.62
N GLU A 206 3.38 4.47 -19.70
CA GLU A 206 2.03 4.93 -20.05
C GLU A 206 1.30 5.46 -18.81
N VAL A 207 1.36 6.77 -18.60
CA VAL A 207 0.63 7.43 -17.51
C VAL A 207 -0.80 7.69 -17.97
N GLY A 208 -1.75 7.03 -17.30
CA GLY A 208 -3.18 7.22 -17.50
C GLY A 208 -3.74 8.38 -16.70
N GLU A 209 -5.00 8.26 -16.30
CA GLU A 209 -5.73 9.34 -15.65
C GLU A 209 -5.33 9.58 -14.19
N CYS A 210 -5.62 10.80 -13.70
CA CYS A 210 -5.44 11.15 -12.30
C CYS A 210 -6.56 10.53 -11.46
N LEU A 211 -6.18 9.69 -10.50
CA LEU A 211 -7.11 9.00 -9.62
C LEU A 211 -7.62 9.89 -8.49
N GLY A 212 -6.74 10.73 -7.92
CA GLY A 212 -7.09 11.56 -6.77
C GLY A 212 -5.99 12.52 -6.34
N LYS A 213 -6.35 13.42 -5.42
CA LYS A 213 -5.45 14.46 -4.90
C LYS A 213 -5.52 14.53 -3.37
N TRP A 214 -4.36 14.65 -2.75
CA TRP A 214 -4.21 14.85 -1.31
C TRP A 214 -3.52 16.16 -1.03
N TRP A 215 -4.01 16.88 -0.03
CA TRP A 215 -3.55 18.21 0.34
C TRP A 215 -2.96 18.19 1.74
N ARG A 216 -1.77 18.77 1.84
CA ARG A 216 -1.14 19.10 3.11
C ARG A 216 -1.41 20.56 3.44
N PRO A 217 -2.17 20.87 4.49
CA PRO A 217 -2.46 22.25 4.82
C PRO A 217 -1.27 22.98 5.44
N ASP A 218 -0.47 22.27 6.25
CA ASP A 218 0.62 22.83 7.07
C ASP A 218 1.95 22.08 6.88
N PHE A 219 2.96 22.39 7.69
CA PHE A 219 4.28 21.76 7.60
C PHE A 219 4.37 20.41 8.34
N GLU A 220 3.24 19.92 8.85
CA GLU A 220 3.06 18.62 9.49
C GLU A 220 2.80 17.50 8.49
N THR A 221 2.72 16.24 8.94
CA THR A 221 2.64 15.06 8.07
C THR A 221 1.25 14.72 7.54
N ILE A 222 0.18 15.23 8.16
CA ILE A 222 -1.20 14.87 7.87
C ILE A 222 -1.63 15.38 6.48
N MET A 223 -2.37 14.54 5.77
CA MET A 223 -2.86 14.77 4.41
C MET A 223 -4.37 14.53 4.34
N TYR A 224 -5.08 15.36 3.58
CA TYR A 224 -6.53 15.26 3.40
C TYR A 224 -6.89 15.06 1.93
N PRO A 225 -7.89 14.23 1.58
CA PRO A 225 -8.34 14.02 0.20
C PRO A 225 -9.19 15.20 -0.34
N TYR A 226 -9.19 16.33 0.35
CA TYR A 226 -9.83 17.59 -0.02
C TYR A 226 -8.98 18.74 0.51
N LEU A 227 -9.21 19.95 0.02
CA LEU A 227 -8.59 21.16 0.58
C LEU A 227 -9.49 21.67 1.73
N PRO A 228 -9.02 21.68 2.99
CA PRO A 228 -9.84 22.19 4.10
C PRO A 228 -10.21 23.66 3.92
N THR A 229 -11.44 24.03 4.30
CA THR A 229 -12.03 25.37 4.03
C THR A 229 -11.28 26.53 4.68
N SER A 230 -10.62 26.30 5.81
CA SER A 230 -9.80 27.30 6.52
C SER A 230 -8.44 27.56 5.84
N VAL A 231 -8.05 26.73 4.88
CA VAL A 231 -6.68 26.71 4.33
C VAL A 231 -6.63 27.44 3.00
N ARG A 232 -6.05 28.64 3.02
CA ARG A 232 -5.84 29.46 1.80
C ARG A 232 -4.54 29.14 1.05
N LYS A 233 -3.56 28.57 1.75
CA LYS A 233 -2.18 28.38 1.25
C LYS A 233 -1.67 26.99 1.66
N PRO A 234 -2.10 25.90 0.97
CA PRO A 234 -1.60 24.56 1.25
C PRO A 234 -0.09 24.46 0.99
N LYS A 235 0.59 23.53 1.67
CA LYS A 235 2.06 23.35 1.57
C LYS A 235 2.46 22.27 0.59
N GLU A 236 1.65 21.24 0.40
CA GLU A 236 1.89 20.15 -0.56
C GLU A 236 0.58 19.68 -1.19
N CYS A 237 0.62 19.37 -2.49
CA CYS A 237 -0.42 18.66 -3.22
C CYS A 237 0.19 17.39 -3.81
N THR A 238 -0.29 16.23 -3.38
CA THR A 238 0.11 14.92 -3.92
C THR A 238 -0.99 14.42 -4.85
N LYS A 239 -0.63 14.08 -6.09
CA LYS A 239 -1.54 13.59 -7.12
C LYS A 239 -1.20 12.15 -7.46
N LEU A 240 -2.22 11.30 -7.49
CA LEU A 240 -2.07 9.88 -7.83
C LEU A 240 -2.51 9.67 -9.28
N PHE A 241 -1.73 8.91 -10.03
CA PHE A 241 -2.02 8.54 -11.41
C PHE A 241 -2.00 7.03 -11.54
N LEU A 242 -2.96 6.49 -12.29
CA LEU A 242 -2.88 5.11 -12.74
C LEU A 242 -1.82 5.04 -13.85
N VAL A 243 -0.86 4.14 -13.73
CA VAL A 243 0.17 3.93 -14.76
C VAL A 243 0.01 2.51 -15.27
N LYS A 244 -0.26 2.37 -16.56
CA LYS A 244 -0.44 1.05 -17.18
C LYS A 244 0.92 0.41 -17.37
N LEU A 245 1.02 -0.84 -16.92
CA LEU A 245 2.20 -1.64 -17.15
C LEU A 245 2.04 -2.38 -18.47
N PRO A 246 3.10 -2.50 -19.29
CA PRO A 246 3.09 -3.40 -20.43
C PRO A 246 3.06 -4.85 -19.94
N MET A 247 2.75 -5.76 -20.86
CA MET A 247 2.64 -7.21 -20.59
C MET A 247 3.87 -7.79 -19.87
N THR A 248 5.07 -7.29 -20.16
CA THR A 248 6.31 -7.65 -19.48
C THR A 248 7.16 -6.40 -19.26
N GLN A 249 7.85 -6.30 -18.12
CA GLN A 249 8.77 -5.20 -17.85
C GLN A 249 9.86 -5.62 -16.86
N LYS A 250 11.07 -5.08 -17.04
CA LYS A 250 12.15 -5.19 -16.06
C LYS A 250 12.15 -3.95 -15.16
N PHE A 251 12.09 -4.16 -13.86
CA PHE A 251 12.28 -3.14 -12.85
C PHE A 251 13.69 -3.25 -12.25
N SER A 252 14.29 -2.12 -11.95
CA SER A 252 15.56 -2.01 -11.26
C SER A 252 15.37 -1.19 -9.99
N VAL A 253 15.28 -1.89 -8.87
CA VAL A 253 14.88 -1.36 -7.57
C VAL A 253 16.15 -1.02 -6.76
N PRO A 254 16.26 0.18 -6.16
CA PRO A 254 17.40 0.54 -5.33
C PRO A 254 17.54 -0.42 -4.14
N LYS A 255 18.75 -0.91 -3.85
CA LYS A 255 19.02 -1.90 -2.78
C LYS A 255 18.54 -1.53 -1.37
N ASN A 256 18.34 -0.24 -1.10
CA ASN A 256 17.80 0.23 0.18
C ASN A 256 16.26 0.25 0.24
N LEU A 257 15.59 -0.24 -0.82
CA LEU A 257 14.16 -0.41 -0.93
C LEU A 257 13.83 -1.85 -1.34
N LYS A 258 12.67 -2.33 -0.92
CA LYS A 258 12.10 -3.58 -1.43
C LYS A 258 10.85 -3.26 -2.24
N MET A 259 10.62 -4.01 -3.32
CA MET A 259 9.36 -3.96 -4.05
C MET A 259 8.46 -5.08 -3.56
N LEU A 260 7.22 -4.73 -3.24
CA LEU A 260 6.21 -5.67 -2.73
C LEU A 260 4.95 -5.57 -3.58
N ALA A 261 4.32 -6.70 -3.85
CA ALA A 261 2.97 -6.76 -4.41
C ALA A 261 1.98 -6.99 -3.27
N VAL A 262 1.16 -5.97 -2.94
CA VAL A 262 0.24 -6.02 -1.80
C VAL A 262 -1.21 -6.05 -2.29
N PRO A 263 -2.03 -7.02 -1.88
CA PRO A 263 -3.42 -7.11 -2.35
C PRO A 263 -4.27 -5.94 -1.85
N LEU A 264 -5.22 -5.49 -2.67
CA LEU A 264 -6.05 -4.32 -2.34
C LEU A 264 -6.83 -4.45 -1.02
N PHE A 265 -7.24 -5.68 -0.63
CA PHE A 265 -7.98 -5.90 0.62
C PHE A 265 -7.13 -5.65 1.87
N GLU A 266 -5.81 -5.84 1.80
CA GLU A 266 -4.90 -5.60 2.94
C GLU A 266 -4.63 -4.10 3.12
N ILE A 267 -4.64 -3.37 2.00
CA ILE A 267 -4.43 -1.93 1.96
C ILE A 267 -5.68 -1.18 2.43
N HIS A 268 -6.87 -1.66 2.07
CA HIS A 268 -8.15 -0.99 2.31
C HIS A 268 -8.31 -0.60 3.78
N GLU A 269 -8.43 0.72 4.02
CA GLU A 269 -8.64 1.32 5.35
C GLU A 269 -7.53 1.03 6.39
N ASN A 270 -6.40 0.47 5.97
CA ASN A 270 -5.25 0.19 6.84
C ASN A 270 -4.33 1.42 6.96
N TYR A 271 -4.91 2.50 7.50
CA TYR A 271 -4.24 3.80 7.68
C TYR A 271 -3.01 3.73 8.58
N LYS A 272 -3.00 2.80 9.55
CA LYS A 272 -1.91 2.63 10.51
C LYS A 272 -0.63 2.14 9.84
N THR A 273 -0.75 1.28 8.84
CA THR A 273 0.40 0.66 8.16
C THR A 273 0.77 1.43 6.89
N TYR A 274 -0.23 1.78 6.08
CA TYR A 274 -0.01 2.33 4.73
C TYR A 274 -0.21 3.85 4.65
N GLY A 275 -0.73 4.49 5.70
CA GLY A 275 -1.04 5.92 5.71
C GLY A 275 -2.27 6.28 4.87
N SER A 276 -2.72 7.53 4.98
CA SER A 276 -3.99 8.00 4.39
C SER A 276 -4.06 8.00 2.87
N VAL A 277 -2.91 8.09 2.19
CA VAL A 277 -2.86 8.12 0.72
C VAL A 277 -3.01 6.71 0.15
N ILE A 278 -2.17 5.77 0.60
CA ILE A 278 -2.14 4.39 0.06
C ILE A 278 -3.40 3.64 0.48
N ALA A 279 -3.84 3.78 1.74
CA ALA A 279 -5.05 3.10 2.24
C ALA A 279 -6.35 3.52 1.54
N GLY A 280 -6.34 4.68 0.85
CA GLY A 280 -7.45 5.18 0.04
C GLY A 280 -7.44 4.72 -1.43
N VAL A 281 -6.37 4.05 -1.89
CA VAL A 281 -6.24 3.60 -3.28
C VAL A 281 -7.34 2.61 -3.68
N PRO A 282 -7.73 1.61 -2.86
CA PRO A 282 -8.78 0.67 -3.25
C PRO A 282 -10.12 1.34 -3.60
N GLN A 283 -10.51 2.39 -2.86
CA GLN A 283 -11.74 3.14 -3.15
C GLN A 283 -11.63 3.89 -4.49
N LEU A 284 -10.46 4.46 -4.81
CA LEU A 284 -10.25 5.13 -6.10
C LEU A 284 -10.29 4.16 -7.29
N LEU A 285 -9.85 2.92 -7.06
CA LEU A 285 -9.81 1.88 -8.06
C LEU A 285 -11.17 1.19 -8.29
N SER A 286 -12.13 1.37 -7.38
CA SER A 286 -13.45 0.71 -7.44
C SER A 286 -14.28 1.01 -8.71
N ARG A 287 -13.97 2.09 -9.42
CA ARG A 287 -14.63 2.48 -10.67
C ARG A 287 -14.05 1.82 -11.93
N PHE A 288 -12.97 1.06 -11.81
CA PHE A 288 -12.31 0.37 -12.91
C PHE A 288 -12.73 -1.09 -12.97
N SER A 289 -12.80 -1.65 -14.16
CA SER A 289 -12.92 -3.09 -14.37
C SER A 289 -11.54 -3.66 -14.69
N PHE A 290 -11.08 -4.65 -13.92
CA PHE A 290 -9.79 -5.27 -14.18
C PHE A 290 -9.93 -6.44 -15.14
N ASN A 291 -9.19 -6.39 -16.24
CA ASN A 291 -9.04 -7.50 -17.16
C ASN A 291 -7.74 -8.24 -16.82
N VAL A 292 -7.85 -9.45 -16.27
CA VAL A 292 -6.68 -10.30 -15.98
C VAL A 292 -6.27 -10.98 -17.27
N VAL A 293 -5.16 -10.53 -17.85
CA VAL A 293 -4.64 -11.07 -19.11
C VAL A 293 -3.72 -12.25 -18.81
N GLU A 294 -4.19 -13.46 -19.10
CA GLU A 294 -3.39 -14.68 -19.00
C GLU A 294 -2.51 -14.85 -20.24
N ILE A 295 -1.29 -15.35 -20.05
CA ILE A 295 -0.43 -15.77 -21.16
C ILE A 295 -0.55 -17.29 -21.23
N GLU A 296 -1.03 -17.80 -22.37
CA GLU A 296 -1.02 -19.23 -22.71
C GLU A 296 0.39 -19.75 -23.01
#